data_AF-A0A526XN65-F1
#
_entry.id   AF-A0A526XN65-F1
#
_cell.length_a   1.000
_cell.length_b   1.000
_cell.length_c   1.000
_cell.angle_alpha   90.00
_cell.angle_beta   90.00
_cell.angle_gamma   90.00
#
_symmetry.space_group_name_H-M   'P 1'
#
loop_
_entity.id
_entity.type
_entity.pdbx_description
1 polymer ?
#
loop_
_entity_poly.entity_id
_entity_poly.type
_entity_poly.pdbx_seq_one_letter_code
_entity_poly.pdbx_strand_id
1 'polypeptide(L)'
;VLVGGMIAAAPMGDPNASIPTPQPMHYRPMFGAYGKAMTNSSVTFVSKAALDAGLRGQLGVDKQMVAVDNTRGGIGKHSMVLNDA
;
A
#
# COMPACT_ATOMS: atom_id res chain seq x y z
N VAL A 1 -11.07 -0.91 -2.37
CA VAL A 1 -9.60 -0.99 -2.51
C VAL A 1 -9.06 -2.00 -1.53
N LEU A 2 -8.42 -3.05 -2.04
CA LEU A 2 -7.68 -4.02 -1.22
C LEU A 2 -6.20 -3.65 -1.21
N VAL A 3 -5.58 -3.61 -0.03
CA VAL A 3 -4.15 -3.40 0.17
C VAL A 3 -3.67 -4.50 1.10
N GLY A 4 -2.66 -5.27 0.68
CA GLY A 4 -2.13 -6.40 1.48
C GLY A 4 -3.19 -7.39 1.96
N GLY A 5 -4.24 -7.64 1.16
CA GLY A 5 -5.34 -8.55 1.51
C GLY A 5 -6.45 -7.95 2.39
N MET A 6 -6.35 -6.68 2.82
CA MET A 6 -7.38 -6.01 3.62
C MET A 6 -8.07 -4.88 2.86
N ILE A 7 -9.35 -4.63 3.16
CA ILE A 7 -10.09 -3.48 2.61
C ILE A 7 -9.56 -2.21 3.30
N ALA A 8 -8.86 -1.37 2.55
CA ALA A 8 -8.34 -0.09 3.04
C ALA A 8 -9.34 1.07 2.82
N ALA A 9 -10.13 0.98 1.74
CA ALA A 9 -11.17 1.95 1.44
C ALA A 9 -12.29 1.32 0.62
N ALA A 10 -13.51 1.79 0.79
CA ALA A 10 -14.67 1.39 0.01
C ALA A 10 -15.68 2.55 -0.12
N PRO A 11 -16.47 2.61 -1.21
CA PRO A 11 -17.65 3.46 -1.24
C PRO A 11 -18.63 2.94 -0.19
N MET A 12 -19.00 3.80 0.75
CA MET A 12 -19.84 3.44 1.90
C MET A 12 -20.87 4.53 2.16
N GLY A 13 -22.12 4.11 2.34
CA GLY A 13 -23.27 4.96 2.62
C GLY A 13 -23.26 5.61 4.00
N ASP A 14 -24.43 6.01 4.47
CA ASP A 14 -24.63 6.44 5.86
C ASP A 14 -24.39 5.26 6.83
N PRO A 15 -23.41 5.33 7.76
CA PRO A 15 -23.12 4.25 8.71
C PRO A 15 -24.25 3.99 9.72
N ASN A 16 -25.18 4.94 9.89
CA ASN A 16 -26.34 4.78 10.78
C ASN A 16 -27.56 4.19 10.06
N ALA A 17 -27.49 3.98 8.73
CA ALA A 17 -28.58 3.37 7.99
C ALA A 17 -28.65 1.85 8.22
N SER A 18 -29.76 1.24 7.81
CA SER A 18 -30.03 -0.19 8.06
C SER A 18 -29.13 -1.16 7.29
N ILE A 19 -28.54 -0.71 6.18
CA ILE A 19 -27.65 -1.47 5.28
C ILE A 19 -26.58 -0.50 4.72
N PRO A 20 -25.49 -0.95 4.07
CA PRO A 20 -24.35 -0.08 3.74
C PRO A 20 -24.50 0.82 2.49
N THR A 21 -25.59 0.70 1.74
CA THR A 21 -25.85 1.39 0.46
C THR A 21 -26.66 2.71 0.50
N PRO A 22 -27.42 3.07 1.56
CA PRO A 22 -28.17 4.32 1.62
C PRO A 22 -27.27 5.54 1.57
N GLN A 23 -27.72 6.55 0.83
CA GLN A 23 -26.98 7.78 0.60
C GLN A 23 -26.80 8.60 1.90
N PRO A 24 -25.73 9.40 2.02
CA PRO A 24 -24.72 9.70 1.00
C PRO A 24 -23.61 8.63 0.88
N MET A 25 -23.37 8.16 -0.34
CA MET A 25 -22.34 7.16 -0.66
C MET A 25 -21.07 7.84 -1.18
N HIS A 26 -19.96 7.60 -0.49
CA HIS A 26 -18.65 8.17 -0.81
C HIS A 26 -17.56 7.28 -0.23
N TYR A 27 -16.31 7.48 -0.66
CA TYR A 27 -15.20 6.69 -0.14
C TYR A 27 -14.93 7.00 1.33
N ARG A 28 -14.88 5.94 2.14
CA ARG A 28 -14.47 6.01 3.54
C ARG A 28 -13.28 5.07 3.78
N PRO A 29 -12.35 5.41 4.69
CA PRO A 29 -11.35 4.46 5.14
C PRO A 29 -12.01 3.29 5.85
N MET A 30 -11.49 2.09 5.61
CA MET A 30 -11.97 0.83 6.17
C MET A 30 -10.93 0.25 7.14
N PHE A 31 -11.22 -0.88 7.78
CA PHE A 31 -10.35 -1.45 8.83
C PHE A 31 -8.88 -1.64 8.42
N GLY A 32 -8.59 -1.91 7.14
CA GLY A 32 -7.22 -2.00 6.64
C GLY A 32 -6.43 -0.69 6.71
N ALA A 33 -7.09 0.45 6.90
CA ALA A 33 -6.49 1.77 7.02
C ALA A 33 -6.34 2.25 8.47
N TYR A 34 -6.55 1.39 9.48
CA TYR A 34 -6.47 1.78 10.88
C TYR A 34 -5.52 0.88 11.70
N GLY A 35 -5.04 1.42 12.83
CA GLY A 35 -4.21 0.69 13.79
C GLY A 35 -3.01 -0.02 13.15
N LYS A 36 -2.66 -1.20 13.70
CA LYS A 36 -1.58 -2.04 13.16
C LYS A 36 -1.94 -2.73 11.84
N ALA A 37 -3.23 -2.76 11.46
CA ALA A 37 -3.63 -3.28 10.16
C ALA A 37 -3.09 -2.41 9.03
N MET A 38 -3.04 -1.09 9.20
CA MET A 38 -2.45 -0.16 8.23
C MET A 38 -0.97 -0.44 7.96
N THR A 39 -0.19 -0.71 9.02
CA THR A 39 1.25 -0.97 8.89
C THR A 39 1.57 -2.38 8.41
N ASN A 40 0.71 -3.35 8.71
CA ASN A 40 0.90 -4.75 8.32
C ASN A 40 0.36 -5.06 6.92
N SER A 41 -0.55 -4.25 6.40
CA SER A 41 -1.13 -4.42 5.06
C SER A 41 -0.39 -3.64 3.97
N SER A 42 0.59 -2.80 4.31
CA SER A 42 1.33 -1.97 3.36
C SER A 42 2.84 -2.00 3.60
N VAL A 43 3.61 -1.54 2.61
CA VAL A 43 5.09 -1.49 2.67
C VAL A 43 5.62 -0.09 2.34
N THR A 44 6.83 0.22 2.78
CA THR A 44 7.62 1.35 2.30
C THR A 44 8.75 0.81 1.43
N PHE A 45 8.83 1.24 0.17
CA PHE A 45 9.96 0.90 -0.68
C PHE A 45 11.17 1.79 -0.36
N VAL A 46 12.35 1.19 -0.21
CA VAL A 46 13.61 1.88 0.12
C VAL A 46 14.75 1.37 -0.76
N SER A 47 15.90 2.05 -0.76
CA SER A 47 17.10 1.52 -1.40
C SER A 47 17.61 0.30 -0.65
N LYS A 48 18.26 -0.63 -1.36
CA LYS A 48 18.92 -1.78 -0.73
C LYS A 48 19.92 -1.35 0.36
N ALA A 49 20.71 -0.32 0.09
CA ALA A 49 21.67 0.24 1.06
C ALA A 49 20.99 0.73 2.35
N ALA A 50 19.83 1.38 2.26
CA ALA A 50 19.07 1.83 3.44
C ALA A 50 18.47 0.66 4.24
N LEU A 51 17.95 -0.36 3.55
CA LEU A 51 17.45 -1.56 4.19
C LEU A 51 18.58 -2.30 4.94
N ASP A 52 19.73 -2.48 4.28
CA ASP A 52 20.91 -3.16 4.82
C ASP A 52 21.53 -2.39 5.99
N ALA A 53 21.46 -1.05 5.98
CA ALA A 53 21.88 -0.20 7.09
C ALA A 53 20.92 -0.25 8.31
N GLY A 54 19.81 -0.99 8.23
CA GLY A 54 18.85 -1.12 9.33
C GLY A 54 17.99 0.12 9.54
N LEU A 55 17.73 0.91 8.49
CA LEU A 55 17.02 2.20 8.58
C LEU A 55 15.69 2.12 9.33
N ARG A 56 14.92 1.04 9.16
CA ARG A 56 13.65 0.84 9.87
C ARG A 56 13.81 0.91 11.39
N GLY A 57 14.85 0.28 11.92
CA GLY A 57 15.16 0.29 13.35
C GLY A 57 15.63 1.65 13.83
N GLN A 58 16.46 2.33 13.02
CA GLN A 58 16.95 3.68 13.33
C GLN A 58 15.81 4.71 13.41
N LEU A 59 14.81 4.60 12.53
CA LEU A 59 13.65 5.50 12.50
C LEU A 59 12.52 5.07 13.45
N GLY A 60 12.58 3.86 14.03
CA GLY A 60 11.54 3.36 14.93
C GLY A 60 10.16 3.20 14.29
N VAL A 61 10.09 2.85 12.99
CA VAL A 61 8.82 2.74 12.26
C VAL A 61 8.32 1.29 12.15
N ASP A 62 7.00 1.13 12.25
CA ASP A 62 6.35 -0.19 12.25
C ASP A 62 6.25 -0.84 10.86
N LYS A 63 6.01 -0.04 9.81
CA LYS A 63 5.75 -0.54 8.45
C LYS A 63 6.95 -1.33 7.92
N GLN A 64 6.70 -2.44 7.23
CA GLN A 64 7.77 -3.20 6.59
C GLN A 64 8.45 -2.35 5.50
N MET A 65 9.78 -2.45 5.42
CA MET A 65 10.55 -1.85 4.35
C MET A 65 10.96 -2.93 3.35
N VAL A 66 10.80 -2.64 2.05
CA VAL A 66 11.16 -3.53 0.96
C VAL A 66 12.19 -2.84 0.08
N ALA A 67 13.30 -3.50 -0.20
CA ALA A 67 14.33 -2.95 -1.08
C ALA A 67 13.84 -2.94 -2.54
N VAL A 68 14.00 -1.81 -3.22
CA VAL A 68 13.86 -1.76 -4.68
C VAL A 68 15.05 -2.48 -5.32
N ASP A 69 14.78 -3.22 -6.39
CA ASP A 69 15.79 -3.92 -7.19
C ASP A 69 15.58 -3.70 -8.70
N ASN A 70 16.47 -4.28 -9.50
CA ASN A 70 16.41 -4.29 -10.97
C ASN A 70 16.16 -2.93 -11.66
N THR A 71 16.63 -1.83 -11.07
CA THR A 71 16.44 -0.48 -11.66
C THR A 71 17.44 -0.17 -12.78
N ARG A 72 18.56 -0.92 -12.84
CA ARG A 72 19.59 -0.84 -13.90
C ARG A 72 20.06 -2.22 -14.38
N GLY A 73 19.38 -3.29 -13.96
CA GLY A 73 19.81 -4.69 -14.13
C GLY A 73 19.49 -5.30 -15.50
N GLY A 74 19.10 -4.48 -16.48
CA GLY A 74 18.70 -4.93 -17.81
C GLY A 74 17.31 -4.45 -18.24
N ILE A 75 16.58 -3.75 -17.37
CA ILE A 75 15.32 -3.11 -17.78
C ILE A 75 15.59 -1.97 -18.77
N GLY A 76 14.75 -1.86 -19.79
CA GLY A 76 14.79 -0.83 -20.82
C GLY A 76 13.43 -0.64 -21.48
N LYS A 77 13.38 0.02 -22.65
CA LYS A 77 12.11 0.24 -23.37
C LYS A 77 11.38 -1.08 -23.65
N HIS A 78 12.13 -2.11 -24.02
CA HIS A 78 11.62 -3.47 -24.26
C HIS A 78 10.95 -4.14 -23.06
N SER A 79 11.20 -3.65 -21.84
CA SER A 79 10.61 -4.21 -20.61
C SER A 79 9.26 -3.59 -20.26
N MET A 80 8.84 -2.54 -20.98
CA MET A 80 7.55 -1.88 -20.77
C MET A 80 6.43 -2.75 -21.38
N VAL A 81 5.63 -3.35 -20.51
CA VAL A 81 4.54 -4.26 -20.90
C VAL A 81 3.56 -3.54 -21.84
N LEU A 82 3.34 -4.13 -23.01
CA LEU A 82 2.49 -3.60 -24.09
C LEU A 82 2.97 -2.26 -24.70
N ASN A 83 4.20 -1.81 -24.43
CA ASN A 83 4.69 -0.48 -24.82
C ASN A 83 6.22 -0.46 -25.09
N ASP A 84 6.73 -1.30 -26.00
CA ASP A 84 8.16 -1.55 -26.21
C ASP A 84 8.77 -0.98 -27.51
N ALA A 85 7.99 -0.32 -28.36
CA ALA A 85 8.42 0.24 -29.64
C ALA A 85 9.51 1.31 -29.55
#